data_AF-A0A231RKV3-F1
#
_entry.id   AF-A0A231RKV3-F1
#
_cell.length_a   1.000
_cell.length_b   1.000
_cell.length_c   1.000
_cell.angle_alpha   90.00
_cell.angle_beta   90.00
_cell.angle_gamma   90.00
#
_symmetry.space_group_name_H-M   'P 1'
#
loop_
_entity.id
_entity.type
_entity.pdbx_description
1 polymer ?
#
loop_
_entity_poly.entity_id
_entity_poly.type
_entity_poly.pdbx_seq_one_letter_code
_entity_poly.pdbx_strand_id
1 'polypeptide(L)'
;MRKVKFTQNVLNRIAQIRSIHFTSQETTRFQIKLIETIHARLSTITPMAGFHEFKRGPWANTRRILVLGYKVYYVYLSVSDEIIVKGIKAPGMN
;
A
#
# COMPACT_ATOMS: atom_id res chain seq x y z
N MET A 1 1.10 4.54 18.86
CA MET A 1 0.43 3.98 17.67
C MET A 1 1.27 4.35 16.46
N ARG A 2 1.71 3.37 15.66
CA ARG A 2 2.61 3.63 14.52
C ARG A 2 1.96 4.57 13.50
N LYS A 3 2.72 5.52 12.97
CA LYS A 3 2.22 6.47 11.97
C LYS A 3 2.41 5.90 10.56
N VAL A 4 1.30 5.70 9.84
CA VAL A 4 1.32 5.24 8.43
C VAL A 4 0.92 6.41 7.53
N LYS A 5 1.79 6.78 6.60
CA LYS A 5 1.56 7.85 5.62
C LYS A 5 1.47 7.29 4.22
N PHE A 6 0.59 7.85 3.40
CA PHE A 6 0.49 7.56 1.98
C PHE A 6 1.10 8.70 1.18
N THR A 7 1.92 8.36 0.17
CA THR A 7 2.32 9.36 -0.81
C THR A 7 1.14 9.75 -1.71
N GLN A 8 1.16 10.98 -2.25
CA GLN A 8 0.11 11.44 -3.16
C GLN A 8 -0.07 10.53 -4.37
N ASN A 9 1.04 9.98 -4.91
CA ASN A 9 1.00 9.01 -6.01
C ASN A 9 0.17 7.76 -5.65
N VAL A 10 0.30 7.25 -4.41
CA VAL A 10 -0.49 6.09 -3.97
C VAL A 10 -1.96 6.44 -3.84
N LEU A 11 -2.29 7.60 -3.27
CA LEU A 11 -3.68 8.06 -3.17
C LEU A 11 -4.31 8.24 -4.55
N ASN A 12 -3.60 8.84 -5.49
CA ASN A 12 -4.05 9.01 -6.88
C ASN A 12 -4.27 7.65 -7.56
N ARG A 13 -3.36 6.69 -7.38
CA ARG A 13 -3.51 5.33 -7.90
C ARG A 13 -4.73 4.62 -7.34
N ILE A 14 -4.99 4.76 -6.03
CA ILE A 14 -6.18 4.18 -5.40
C ILE A 14 -7.45 4.84 -5.94
N ALA A 15 -7.49 6.16 -6.07
CA ALA A 15 -8.63 6.90 -6.61
C ALA A 15 -8.96 6.53 -8.07
N GLN A 16 -7.95 6.07 -8.82
CA GLN A 16 -8.12 5.59 -10.20
C GLN A 16 -8.58 4.13 -10.29
N ILE A 17 -8.65 3.38 -9.19
CA ILE A 17 -9.18 2.01 -9.20
C ILE A 17 -10.66 2.07 -9.58
N ARG A 18 -11.02 1.35 -10.64
CA ARG A 18 -12.39 1.16 -11.09
C ARG A 18 -12.65 -0.34 -11.26
N SER A 19 -13.88 -0.75 -11.01
CA SER A 19 -14.35 -2.11 -11.28
C SER A 19 -15.53 -2.04 -12.23
N ILE A 20 -15.54 -2.87 -13.27
CA ILE A 20 -16.68 -3.01 -14.17
C ILE A 20 -17.90 -3.65 -13.49
N HIS A 21 -17.67 -4.28 -12.32
CA HIS A 21 -18.69 -4.97 -11.55
C HIS A 21 -19.29 -4.11 -10.44
N PHE A 22 -18.73 -2.93 -10.16
CA PHE A 22 -19.17 -2.06 -9.08
C PHE A 22 -19.76 -0.77 -9.62
N THR A 23 -20.79 -0.28 -8.93
CA THR A 23 -21.25 1.10 -9.05
C THR A 23 -20.17 2.08 -8.61
N SER A 24 -20.34 3.37 -8.90
CA SER A 24 -19.45 4.43 -8.41
C SER A 24 -19.39 4.46 -6.88
N GLN A 25 -20.52 4.24 -6.19
CA GLN A 25 -20.56 4.24 -4.72
C GLN A 25 -19.81 3.05 -4.13
N GLU A 26 -19.99 1.85 -4.71
CA GLU A 26 -19.26 0.65 -4.29
C GLU A 26 -17.76 0.77 -4.57
N THR A 27 -17.39 1.40 -5.69
CA THR A 27 -16.00 1.71 -6.02
C THR A 27 -15.38 2.62 -4.95
N THR A 28 -16.05 3.71 -4.58
CA THR A 28 -15.57 4.60 -3.50
C THR A 28 -15.46 3.87 -2.16
N ARG A 29 -16.45 3.06 -1.78
CA ARG A 29 -16.40 2.24 -0.56
C ARG A 29 -15.21 1.28 -0.57
N PHE A 30 -14.94 0.65 -1.72
CA PHE A 30 -13.79 -0.23 -1.88
C PHE A 30 -12.46 0.52 -1.74
N GLN A 31 -12.33 1.70 -2.36
CA GLN A 31 -11.13 2.54 -2.26
C GLN A 31 -10.84 2.94 -0.81
N ILE A 32 -11.86 3.38 -0.06
CA ILE A 32 -11.75 3.69 1.38
C ILE A 32 -11.33 2.45 2.16
N LYS A 33 -12.05 1.32 1.97
CA LYS A 33 -11.74 0.05 2.64
C LYS A 33 -10.30 -0.41 2.36
N LEU A 34 -9.80 -0.22 1.14
CA LEU A 34 -8.43 -0.55 0.78
C LEU A 34 -7.42 0.30 1.57
N ILE A 35 -7.62 1.61 1.67
CA ILE A 35 -6.77 2.51 2.46
C ILE A 35 -6.77 2.10 3.95
N GLU A 36 -7.95 1.88 4.52
CA GLU A 36 -8.10 1.47 5.93
C GLU A 36 -7.43 0.13 6.19
N THR A 37 -7.61 -0.85 5.30
CA THR A 37 -7.00 -2.19 5.44
C THR A 37 -5.47 -2.10 5.34
N ILE A 38 -4.94 -1.29 4.42
CA ILE A 38 -3.49 -1.04 4.31
C ILE A 38 -2.97 -0.42 5.61
N HIS A 39 -3.65 0.62 6.11
CA HIS A 39 -3.27 1.30 7.33
C HIS A 39 -3.25 0.36 8.54
N ALA A 40 -4.34 -0.38 8.75
CA ALA A 40 -4.48 -1.35 9.85
C ALA A 40 -3.40 -2.43 9.78
N ARG A 41 -3.14 -2.98 8.59
CA ARG A 41 -2.09 -3.99 8.41
C ARG A 41 -0.72 -3.42 8.72
N LEU A 42 -0.36 -2.25 8.16
CA LEU A 42 0.96 -1.64 8.36
C LEU A 42 1.21 -1.17 9.79
N SER A 43 0.16 -0.74 10.50
CA SER A 43 0.24 -0.30 11.89
C SER A 43 0.71 -1.39 12.85
N THR A 44 0.57 -2.67 12.47
CA THR A 44 0.86 -3.83 13.34
C THR A 44 2.10 -4.63 12.92
N ILE A 45 2.79 -4.25 11.85
CA ILE A 45 3.90 -5.07 11.32
C ILE A 45 5.18 -4.94 12.14
N THR A 46 6.13 -5.84 11.97
CA THR A 46 7.49 -5.65 12.49
C THR A 46 8.39 -4.97 11.45
N PRO A 47 9.51 -4.33 11.85
CA PRO A 47 10.45 -3.70 10.92
C PRO A 47 10.98 -4.64 9.82
N MET A 48 11.02 -5.94 10.10
CA MET A 48 11.49 -6.97 9.17
C MET A 48 10.38 -7.67 8.38
N ALA A 49 9.11 -7.34 8.60
CA ALA A 49 8.00 -7.92 7.88
C ALA A 49 8.01 -7.53 6.38
N GLY A 50 7.35 -8.34 5.55
CA GLY A 50 7.23 -8.11 4.11
C GLY A 50 8.46 -8.56 3.31
N PHE A 51 8.25 -8.71 2.00
CA PHE A 51 9.31 -9.06 1.05
C PHE A 51 10.18 -7.83 0.77
N HIS A 52 11.50 -7.96 0.88
CA HIS A 52 12.42 -6.86 0.58
C HIS A 52 12.69 -6.80 -0.92
N GLU A 53 12.30 -5.70 -1.57
CA GLU A 53 12.58 -5.43 -2.98
C GLU A 53 14.04 -4.95 -3.15
N PHE A 54 14.87 -5.77 -3.80
CA PHE A 54 16.32 -5.53 -3.87
C PHE A 54 16.78 -4.77 -5.13
N LYS A 55 17.89 -4.04 -4.92
CA LYS A 55 18.95 -3.57 -5.83
C LYS A 55 18.60 -2.73 -7.08
N ARG A 56 17.48 -2.88 -7.79
CA ARG A 56 17.17 -2.04 -8.98
C ARG A 56 15.66 -1.86 -9.24
N GLY A 57 15.30 -0.76 -9.89
CA GLY A 57 13.94 -0.44 -10.32
C GLY A 57 13.23 0.59 -9.42
N PRO A 58 12.00 0.99 -9.79
CA PRO A 58 11.25 2.06 -9.11
C PRO A 58 10.87 1.73 -7.66
N TRP A 59 10.99 0.45 -7.26
CA TRP A 59 10.63 -0.04 -5.93
C TRP A 59 11.85 -0.51 -5.11
N ALA A 60 13.08 -0.23 -5.57
CA ALA A 60 14.28 -0.63 -4.86
C ALA A 60 14.28 -0.09 -3.42
N ASN A 61 14.74 -0.91 -2.47
CA ASN A 61 14.81 -0.60 -1.03
C ASN A 61 13.43 -0.40 -0.37
N THR A 62 12.35 -0.87 -0.99
CA THR A 62 11.04 -0.96 -0.37
C THR A 62 10.78 -2.36 0.17
N ARG A 63 9.86 -2.46 1.12
CA ARG A 63 9.25 -3.72 1.54
C ARG A 63 7.88 -3.84 0.90
N ARG A 64 7.48 -5.07 0.61
CA ARG A 64 6.21 -5.40 -0.04
C ARG A 64 5.37 -6.33 0.80
N ILE A 65 4.09 -6.01 0.94
CA ILE A 65 3.06 -6.91 1.49
C ILE A 65 1.89 -7.03 0.51
N LEU A 66 1.04 -8.03 0.72
CA LEU A 66 -0.22 -8.19 0.01
C LEU A 66 -1.38 -7.72 0.87
N VAL A 67 -2.26 -6.89 0.30
CA VAL A 67 -3.49 -6.42 0.93
C VAL A 67 -4.61 -6.48 -0.10
N LEU A 68 -5.66 -7.28 0.15
CA LEU A 68 -6.76 -7.49 -0.80
C LEU A 68 -6.29 -7.85 -2.22
N GLY A 69 -5.20 -8.62 -2.32
CA GLY A 69 -4.56 -8.99 -3.59
C GLY A 69 -3.64 -7.93 -4.21
N TYR A 70 -3.64 -6.69 -3.70
CA TYR A 70 -2.73 -5.63 -4.15
C TYR A 70 -1.35 -5.80 -3.52
N LYS A 71 -0.30 -5.61 -4.33
CA LYS A 71 1.07 -5.46 -3.85
C LYS A 71 1.25 -4.04 -3.34
N VAL A 72 1.55 -3.89 -2.05
CA VAL A 72 1.73 -2.59 -1.37
C VAL A 72 3.20 -2.43 -1.00
N TYR A 73 3.82 -1.38 -1.51
CA TYR A 73 5.25 -1.08 -1.35
C TYR A 73 5.42 0.04 -0.33
N TYR A 74 6.24 -0.20 0.70
CA TYR A 74 6.45 0.75 1.78
C TYR A 74 7.89 0.80 2.26
N VAL A 75 8.25 1.87 2.95
CA VAL A 75 9.51 2.02 3.67
C VAL A 75 9.21 2.17 5.16
N TYR A 76 9.98 1.48 5.99
CA TYR A 76 9.94 1.61 7.44
C TYR A 76 11.07 2.52 7.90
N LEU A 77 10.73 3.65 8.52
CA LEU A 77 11.68 4.59 9.10
C LEU A 77 11.84 4.26 10.59
N SER A 78 12.92 3.54 10.92
CA SER A 78 13.14 3.02 12.28
C SER A 78 13.32 4.12 13.33
N VAL A 79 13.96 5.23 12.97
CA VAL A 79 14.23 6.35 13.88
C VAL A 79 12.94 6.98 14.41
N SER A 80 11.89 7.03 13.58
CA SER A 80 10.63 7.72 13.90
C SER A 80 9.44 6.79 14.09
N ASP A 81 9.63 5.47 14.01
CA ASP A 81 8.55 4.47 13.95
C ASP A 81 7.45 4.89 12.95
N GLU A 82 7.86 5.33 11.75
CA GLU A 82 6.96 5.74 10.68
C GLU A 82 7.01 4.75 9.52
N ILE A 83 5.86 4.51 8.88
CA ILE A 83 5.78 3.79 7.61
C ILE A 83 5.29 4.74 6.52
N ILE A 84 6.00 4.76 5.39
CA ILE A 84 5.61 5.51 4.20
C ILE A 84 5.26 4.55 3.08
N VAL A 85 4.00 4.56 2.65
CA VAL A 85 3.52 3.80 1.49
C VAL A 85 3.94 4.54 0.22
N LYS A 86 4.86 3.94 -0.53
CA LYS A 86 5.48 4.49 -1.74
C LYS A 86 4.79 4.01 -3.02
N GLY A 87 4.13 2.86 -2.98
CA GLY A 87 3.54 2.27 -4.18
C GLY A 87 2.40 1.29 -3.91
N ILE A 88 1.57 1.12 -4.93
CA ILE A 88 0.55 0.08 -4.97
C ILE A 88 0.43 -0.47 -6.40
N LYS A 89 0.28 -1.79 -6.53
CA LYS A 89 0.13 -2.49 -7.82
C LYS A 89 -1.02 -3.48 -7.74
N ALA A 90 -1.88 -3.45 -8.76
CA ALA A 90 -3.07 -4.30 -8.83
C ALA A 90 -2.71 -5.79 -8.94
N PRO A 91 -3.63 -6.69 -8.53
CA PRO A 91 -3.48 -8.12 -8.78
C PRO A 91 -3.22 -8.41 -10.26
N GLY A 92 -2.39 -9.40 -10.57
CA GLY A 92 -2.11 -9.81 -11.95
C GLY A 92 -1.14 -8.94 -12.74
N MET A 93 -0.68 -7.80 -12.19
CA MET A 93 0.38 -7.02 -12.82
C MET A 93 1.77 -7.50 -12.35
N ASN A 94 2.64 -7.86 -13.30
CA ASN A 94 4.05 -8.22 -13.08
C ASN A 94 4.99 -7.04 -13.23
#